data_AF-A0A841LCI9-F1
#
_entry.id   AF-A0A841LCI9-F1
#
_cell.length_a   1.000
_cell.length_b   1.000
_cell.length_c   1.000
_cell.angle_alpha   90.00
_cell.angle_beta   90.00
_cell.angle_gamma   90.00
#
_symmetry.space_group_name_H-M   'P 1'
#
loop_
_entity.id
_entity.type
_entity.pdbx_description
1 polymer ?
#
loop_
_entity_poly.entity_id
_entity_poly.type
_entity_poly.pdbx_seq_one_letter_code
_entity_poly.pdbx_strand_id
1 'polypeptide(L)'
;MKKIVFVLLLVACGFSGYGQTYQSITSKNKTYLETLKGVSYTYKQGIITLKNNGNYALGTVSIVASSKIDSTLFGIALFEDGLKKGETAKAEVYFTTGLGKKVHEVSLKQVDQKNLVLSFDKATRAVK
;
A
#
# COMPACT_ATOMS: atom_id res chain seq x y z
N MET A 1 14.87 55.08 8.56
CA MET A 1 15.32 53.77 9.06
C MET A 1 14.53 52.70 8.31
N LYS A 2 15.10 52.16 7.22
CA LYS A 2 15.49 50.74 7.06
C LYS A 2 14.40 49.71 7.42
N LYS A 3 13.87 49.03 6.39
CA LYS A 3 13.75 47.55 6.25
C LYS A 3 12.72 46.85 7.17
N ILE A 4 11.85 45.91 6.78
CA ILE A 4 11.83 44.90 5.72
C ILE A 4 10.35 44.57 5.40
N VAL A 5 10.00 44.55 4.11
CA VAL A 5 8.82 43.84 3.60
C VAL A 5 9.06 42.34 3.77
N PHE A 6 8.37 41.71 4.72
CA PHE A 6 8.45 40.27 4.93
C PHE A 6 7.45 39.55 4.01
N VAL A 7 7.73 39.56 2.72
CA VAL A 7 7.05 38.73 1.73
C VAL A 7 8.11 37.83 1.11
N LEU A 8 8.36 36.66 1.71
CA LEU A 8 9.09 35.57 1.06
C LEU A 8 8.71 34.21 1.65
N LEU A 9 8.40 33.31 0.71
CA LEU A 9 8.43 31.85 0.78
C LEU A 9 7.29 31.11 1.51
N LEU A 10 6.17 30.97 0.81
CA LEU A 10 5.47 29.67 0.71
C LEU A 10 5.62 29.14 -0.73
N VAL A 11 6.84 29.11 -1.25
CA VAL A 11 7.19 28.44 -2.51
C VAL A 11 7.96 27.18 -2.16
N ALA A 12 7.25 26.13 -1.73
CA ALA A 12 7.72 24.74 -1.75
C ALA A 12 6.62 23.71 -1.46
N CYS A 13 5.35 23.95 -1.84
CA CYS A 13 4.38 22.83 -2.00
C CYS A 13 4.44 22.33 -3.46
N GLY A 14 5.65 22.13 -3.96
CA GLY A 14 5.95 21.80 -5.35
C GLY A 14 6.45 20.38 -5.52
N PHE A 15 5.87 19.42 -4.81
CA PHE A 15 5.96 18.02 -5.19
C PHE A 15 4.55 17.49 -5.23
N SER A 16 3.86 17.75 -6.34
CA SER A 16 2.75 16.94 -6.83
C SER A 16 3.29 15.55 -7.20
N GLY A 17 3.81 14.83 -6.20
CA GLY A 17 4.06 13.40 -6.31
C GLY A 17 2.72 12.76 -6.64
N TYR A 18 2.69 11.93 -7.68
CA TYR A 18 1.49 11.18 -8.03
C TYR A 18 1.01 10.42 -6.79
N GLY A 19 -0.20 10.76 -6.33
CA GLY A 19 -0.82 10.08 -5.22
C GLY A 19 -1.24 8.69 -5.67
N GLN A 20 -0.70 7.66 -5.02
CA GLN A 20 -1.11 6.29 -5.28
C GLN A 20 -2.61 6.14 -4.99
N THR A 21 -3.31 5.38 -5.82
CA THR A 21 -4.73 5.10 -5.56
C THR A 21 -4.87 3.94 -4.58
N TYR A 22 -5.58 4.18 -3.49
CA TYR A 22 -5.89 3.18 -2.47
C TYR A 22 -7.39 2.89 -2.51
N GLN A 23 -7.74 1.62 -2.67
CA GLN A 23 -9.12 1.18 -2.62
C GLN A 23 -9.54 0.96 -1.16
N SER A 24 -10.68 1.53 -0.80
CA SER A 24 -11.30 1.30 0.50
C SER A 24 -11.65 -0.17 0.70
N ILE A 25 -11.61 -0.60 1.96
CA ILE A 25 -12.04 -1.95 2.34
C ILE A 25 -13.54 -2.10 2.00
N THR A 26 -13.87 -3.07 1.14
CA THR A 26 -15.24 -3.36 0.71
C THR A 26 -15.89 -4.51 1.49
N SER A 27 -15.09 -5.26 2.26
CA SER A 27 -15.58 -6.39 3.06
C SER A 27 -16.56 -5.93 4.13
N LYS A 28 -17.67 -6.65 4.28
CA LYS A 28 -18.67 -6.44 5.35
C LYS A 28 -18.40 -7.28 6.60
N ASN A 29 -17.33 -8.09 6.61
CA ASN A 29 -17.01 -8.95 7.75
C ASN A 29 -16.55 -8.10 8.94
N LYS A 30 -17.31 -8.14 10.05
CA LYS A 30 -17.05 -7.33 11.25
C LYS A 30 -15.67 -7.60 11.84
N THR A 31 -15.26 -8.86 11.95
CA THR A 31 -13.95 -9.24 12.50
C THR A 31 -12.81 -8.70 11.65
N TYR A 32 -12.95 -8.77 10.33
CA TYR A 32 -11.99 -8.24 9.38
C TYR A 32 -11.84 -6.72 9.51
N LEU A 33 -12.96 -5.99 9.52
CA LEU A 33 -12.98 -4.54 9.70
C LEU A 33 -12.34 -4.11 11.02
N GLU A 34 -12.69 -4.77 12.12
CA GLU A 34 -12.08 -4.49 13.44
C GLU A 34 -10.59 -4.85 13.50
N THR A 35 -10.15 -5.84 12.71
CA THR A 35 -8.73 -6.21 12.63
C THR A 35 -7.92 -5.14 11.90
N LEU A 36 -8.46 -4.58 10.82
CA LEU A 36 -7.78 -3.54 10.03
C LEU A 36 -7.98 -2.12 10.56
N LYS A 37 -8.84 -1.93 11.56
CA LYS A 37 -9.04 -0.63 12.19
C LYS A 37 -7.74 -0.14 12.83
N GLY A 38 -7.22 0.98 12.34
CA GLY A 38 -5.94 1.56 12.78
C GLY A 38 -4.72 0.97 12.05
N VAL A 39 -4.91 0.04 11.13
CA VAL A 39 -3.86 -0.46 10.23
C VAL A 39 -3.84 0.41 8.97
N SER A 40 -2.65 0.85 8.57
CA SER A 40 -2.46 1.64 7.35
C SER A 40 -1.27 1.11 6.57
N TYR A 41 -1.24 1.39 5.27
CA TYR A 41 -0.08 1.10 4.44
C TYR A 41 0.17 2.20 3.43
N THR A 42 1.42 2.29 2.97
CA THR A 42 1.82 3.15 1.86
C THR A 42 2.60 2.33 0.85
N TYR A 43 2.59 2.79 -0.39
CA TYR A 43 3.37 2.21 -1.47
C TYR A 43 4.37 3.22 -2.02
N LYS A 44 5.61 2.77 -2.25
CA LYS A 44 6.62 3.56 -2.94
C LYS A 44 7.61 2.63 -3.65
N GLN A 45 7.74 2.79 -4.97
CA GLN A 45 8.78 2.13 -5.78
C GLN A 45 8.84 0.61 -5.56
N GLY A 46 7.71 -0.08 -5.66
CA GLY A 46 7.63 -1.52 -5.50
C GLY A 46 7.64 -2.01 -4.05
N ILE A 47 7.66 -1.12 -3.06
CA ILE A 47 7.69 -1.49 -1.64
C ILE A 47 6.43 -1.01 -0.96
N ILE A 48 5.77 -1.92 -0.23
CA ILE A 48 4.68 -1.59 0.68
C ILE A 48 5.22 -1.48 2.09
N THR A 49 4.94 -0.35 2.74
CA THR A 49 5.20 -0.14 4.17
C THR A 49 3.88 -0.28 4.92
N LEU A 50 3.72 -1.35 5.71
CA LEU A 50 2.54 -1.64 6.52
C LEU A 50 2.79 -1.19 7.96
N LYS A 51 1.87 -0.42 8.53
CA LYS A 51 1.92 0.05 9.91
C LYS A 51 0.70 -0.42 10.68
N ASN A 52 0.91 -1.10 11.80
CA ASN A 52 -0.16 -1.54 12.68
C ASN A 52 -0.32 -0.59 13.87
N ASN A 53 -1.21 0.41 13.78
CA ASN A 53 -1.64 1.19 14.95
C ASN A 53 -2.98 0.67 15.51
N GLY A 54 -3.40 -0.53 15.10
CA GLY A 54 -4.64 -1.15 15.54
C GLY A 54 -4.56 -1.70 16.96
N ASN A 55 -5.65 -2.32 17.39
CA ASN A 55 -5.75 -2.92 18.73
C ASN A 55 -5.28 -4.38 18.77
N TYR A 56 -5.06 -5.01 17.62
CA TYR A 56 -4.73 -6.42 17.50
C TYR A 56 -3.35 -6.59 16.87
N ALA A 57 -2.61 -7.61 17.30
CA ALA A 57 -1.49 -8.11 16.52
C ALA A 57 -2.03 -8.77 15.24
N LEU A 58 -1.37 -8.49 14.13
CA LEU A 58 -1.71 -9.06 12.83
C LEU A 58 -0.95 -10.36 12.66
N GLY A 59 -1.59 -11.35 12.03
CA GLY A 59 -0.98 -12.61 11.62
C GLY A 59 -0.50 -12.47 10.18
N THR A 60 -1.32 -12.91 9.23
CA THR A 60 -1.05 -12.73 7.81
C THR A 60 -1.77 -11.51 7.27
N VAL A 61 -1.06 -10.65 6.55
CA VAL A 61 -1.65 -9.56 5.77
C VAL A 61 -1.16 -9.64 4.33
N SER A 62 -2.08 -9.59 3.36
CA SER A 62 -1.75 -9.41 1.95
C SER A 62 -2.34 -8.10 1.46
N ILE A 63 -1.53 -7.37 0.69
CA ILE A 63 -1.98 -6.19 -0.05
C ILE A 63 -1.71 -6.48 -1.51
N VAL A 64 -2.75 -6.35 -2.32
CA VAL A 64 -2.67 -6.55 -3.76
C VAL A 64 -2.60 -5.21 -4.47
N ALA A 65 -1.99 -5.22 -5.65
CA ALA A 65 -1.94 -4.11 -6.58
C ALA A 65 -2.51 -4.57 -7.92
N SER A 66 -3.49 -3.85 -8.44
CA SER A 66 -4.01 -4.04 -9.80
C SER A 66 -3.79 -2.76 -10.62
N SER A 67 -3.83 -2.82 -11.94
CA SER A 67 -3.73 -1.63 -12.78
C SER A 67 -5.11 -1.15 -13.25
N LYS A 68 -5.31 0.17 -13.29
CA LYS A 68 -6.51 0.79 -13.89
C LYS A 68 -6.59 0.60 -15.40
N ILE A 69 -5.45 0.38 -16.06
CA ILE A 69 -5.33 0.36 -17.53
C ILE A 69 -4.90 -1.00 -18.08
N ASP A 70 -4.35 -1.88 -17.23
CA ASP A 70 -3.97 -3.25 -17.57
C ASP A 70 -4.68 -4.22 -16.62
N SER A 71 -5.74 -4.84 -17.12
CA SER A 71 -6.53 -5.81 -16.34
C SER A 71 -5.80 -7.11 -16.05
N THR A 72 -4.67 -7.36 -16.71
CA THR A 72 -3.88 -8.58 -16.53
C THR A 72 -2.74 -8.41 -15.53
N LEU A 73 -2.40 -7.18 -15.16
CA LEU A 73 -1.39 -6.90 -14.15
C LEU A 73 -1.92 -7.22 -12.74
N PHE A 74 -1.18 -8.08 -12.04
CA PHE A 74 -1.43 -8.41 -10.64
C PHE A 74 -0.13 -8.31 -9.84
N GLY A 75 -0.16 -7.56 -8.76
CA GLY A 75 0.91 -7.46 -7.77
C GLY A 75 0.44 -7.90 -6.39
N ILE A 76 1.34 -8.48 -5.61
CA ILE A 76 1.06 -8.86 -4.22
C ILE A 76 2.26 -8.61 -3.32
N ALA A 77 2.01 -8.03 -2.14
CA ALA A 77 2.94 -8.03 -1.03
C ALA A 77 2.37 -8.86 0.13
N LEU A 78 3.20 -9.74 0.69
CA LEU A 78 2.84 -10.65 1.77
C LEU A 78 3.60 -10.29 3.04
N PHE A 79 2.87 -10.20 4.16
CA PHE A 79 3.38 -10.03 5.50
C PHE A 79 2.94 -11.24 6.34
N GLU A 80 3.83 -12.22 6.50
CA GLU A 80 3.50 -13.51 7.13
C GLU A 80 4.08 -13.67 8.54
N ASP A 81 5.13 -12.93 8.89
CA ASP A 81 5.82 -13.01 10.19
C ASP A 81 5.00 -12.49 11.37
N GLY A 82 3.80 -11.97 11.10
CA GLY A 82 3.01 -11.23 12.06
C GLY A 82 3.52 -9.79 12.26
N LEU A 83 2.63 -8.93 12.75
CA LEU A 83 2.96 -7.54 13.03
C LEU A 83 2.29 -7.09 14.32
N LYS A 84 3.09 -6.83 15.37
CA LYS A 84 2.56 -6.41 16.66
C LYS A 84 2.02 -4.98 16.58
N LYS A 85 1.24 -4.61 17.60
CA LYS A 85 0.75 -3.23 17.75
C LYS A 85 1.92 -2.27 17.87
N GLY A 86 1.86 -1.18 17.11
CA GLY A 86 2.87 -0.12 17.03
C GLY A 86 3.99 -0.40 16.02
N GLU A 87 4.08 -1.62 15.49
CA GLU A 87 5.15 -1.99 14.57
C GLU A 87 4.88 -1.55 13.13
N THR A 88 5.97 -1.47 12.37
CA THR A 88 5.97 -1.19 10.94
C THR A 88 6.81 -2.24 10.24
N ALA A 89 6.29 -2.84 9.19
CA ALA A 89 6.99 -3.79 8.35
C ALA A 89 7.02 -3.31 6.90
N LYS A 90 7.97 -3.82 6.12
CA LYS A 90 8.08 -3.55 4.68
C LYS A 90 8.14 -4.87 3.93
N ALA A 91 7.47 -4.92 2.79
CA ALA A 91 7.53 -6.04 1.86
C ALA A 91 7.60 -5.51 0.43
N GLU A 92 8.36 -6.21 -0.41
CA GLU A 92 8.38 -5.96 -1.84
C GLU A 92 7.10 -6.50 -2.48
N VAL A 93 6.61 -5.80 -3.50
CA VAL A 93 5.48 -6.25 -4.32
C VAL A 93 6.02 -7.11 -5.44
N TYR A 94 5.62 -8.37 -5.45
CA TYR A 94 5.87 -9.27 -6.56
C TYR A 94 4.81 -9.03 -7.63
N PHE A 95 5.22 -8.71 -8.86
CA PHE A 95 4.32 -8.40 -9.97
C PHE A 95 4.31 -9.49 -11.04
N THR A 96 3.12 -9.78 -11.54
CA THR A 96 2.87 -10.72 -12.64
C THR A 96 1.91 -10.11 -13.64
N THR A 97 1.96 -10.59 -14.89
CA THR A 97 0.99 -10.25 -15.93
C THR A 97 0.62 -11.48 -16.77
N GLY A 98 -0.44 -11.37 -17.57
CA GLY A 98 -0.95 -12.44 -18.41
C GLY A 98 -2.13 -13.19 -17.79
N LEU A 99 -2.66 -14.18 -18.52
CA LEU A 99 -3.86 -14.94 -18.13
C LEU A 99 -3.60 -16.44 -18.18
N GLY A 100 -4.12 -17.17 -17.19
CA GLY A 100 -4.06 -18.62 -17.12
C GLY A 100 -2.63 -19.16 -17.21
N LYS A 101 -2.36 -20.02 -18.19
CA LYS A 101 -1.02 -20.62 -18.38
C LYS A 101 0.05 -19.64 -18.89
N LYS A 102 -0.32 -18.40 -19.23
CA LYS A 102 0.61 -17.36 -19.71
C LYS A 102 1.01 -16.35 -18.63
N VAL A 103 0.64 -16.60 -17.37
CA VAL A 103 1.07 -15.75 -16.26
C VAL A 103 2.58 -15.84 -16.11
N HIS A 104 3.23 -14.70 -16.07
CA HIS A 104 4.68 -14.59 -15.88
C HIS A 104 5.01 -13.37 -15.03
N GLU A 105 6.18 -13.42 -14.38
CA GLU A 105 6.72 -12.31 -13.61
C GLU A 105 7.05 -11.12 -14.51
N VAL A 106 6.82 -9.91 -14.00
CA VAL A 106 7.24 -8.67 -14.64
C VAL A 106 8.09 -7.84 -13.70
N SER A 107 9.15 -7.25 -14.25
CA SER A 107 10.02 -6.38 -13.48
C SER A 107 9.32 -5.07 -13.14
N LEU A 108 9.66 -4.48 -11.99
CA LEU A 108 9.12 -3.19 -11.54
C LEU A 108 9.26 -2.06 -12.58
N LYS A 109 10.29 -2.13 -13.46
CA LYS A 109 10.53 -1.15 -14.52
C LYS A 109 9.48 -1.20 -15.63
N GLN A 110 8.83 -2.34 -15.82
CA GLN A 110 7.77 -2.55 -16.81
C GLN A 110 6.39 -2.23 -16.24
N VAL A 111 6.28 -2.07 -14.92
CA VAL A 111 5.03 -1.75 -14.24
C VAL A 111 4.76 -0.25 -14.31
N ASP A 112 3.59 0.14 -14.83
CA ASP A 112 3.09 1.50 -14.72
C ASP A 112 2.57 1.76 -13.30
N GLN A 113 3.49 2.14 -12.42
CA GLN A 113 3.20 2.35 -10.99
C GLN A 113 2.16 3.46 -10.74
N LYS A 114 2.04 4.44 -11.65
CA LYS A 114 1.10 5.56 -11.50
C LYS A 114 -0.35 5.11 -11.60
N ASN A 115 -0.60 4.03 -12.33
CA ASN A 115 -1.94 3.47 -12.54
C ASN A 115 -2.27 2.32 -11.61
N LEU A 116 -1.44 2.04 -10.59
CA LEU A 116 -1.76 1.00 -9.61
C LEU A 116 -2.89 1.43 -8.67
N VAL A 117 -3.75 0.47 -8.36
CA VAL A 117 -4.76 0.53 -7.31
C VAL A 117 -4.39 -0.53 -6.29
N LEU A 118 -4.15 -0.10 -5.06
CA LEU A 118 -3.82 -1.02 -3.98
C LEU A 118 -5.02 -1.28 -3.09
N SER A 119 -5.13 -2.51 -2.60
CA SER A 119 -6.20 -2.91 -1.69
C SER A 119 -5.72 -3.98 -0.73
N PHE A 120 -6.30 -4.00 0.48
CA PHE A 120 -6.16 -5.16 1.36
C PHE A 120 -6.91 -6.33 0.73
N ASP A 121 -6.22 -7.46 0.59
CA ASP A 121 -6.80 -8.70 0.10
C ASP A 121 -7.11 -9.65 1.27
N LYS A 122 -6.13 -9.85 2.16
CA LYS A 122 -6.27 -10.66 3.37
C LYS A 122 -5.68 -9.96 4.58
N ALA A 123 -6.31 -10.19 5.72
CA ALA A 123 -5.83 -9.76 7.02
C ALA A 123 -6.37 -10.69 8.11
N THR A 124 -5.48 -11.28 8.89
CA THR A 124 -5.83 -12.11 10.04
C THR A 124 -5.22 -11.55 11.32
N ARG A 125 -5.78 -11.93 12.45
CA ARG A 125 -5.17 -11.68 13.75
C ARG A 125 -4.11 -12.75 14.01
N ALA A 126 -3.04 -12.38 14.69
CA ALA A 126 -2.10 -13.38 15.21
C ALA A 126 -2.86 -14.26 16.21
N VAL A 127 -2.78 -15.57 16.04
CA VAL A 127 -3.27 -16.54 17.02
C VAL A 127 -2.20 -16.66 18.10
N LYS A 128 -2.59 -16.51 19.37
CA LYS A 128 -1.69 -16.72 20.50
C LYS A 128 -1.29 -18.19 20.62
#